data_AF-A0AAW0LPQ1-F1
#
_entry.id   AF-A0AAW0LPQ1-F1
#
_cell.length_a   1.000
_cell.length_b   1.000
_cell.length_c   1.000
_cell.angle_alpha   90.00
_cell.angle_beta   90.00
_cell.angle_gamma   90.00
#
_symmetry.space_group_name_H-M   'P 1'
#
loop_
_entity.id
_entity.type
_entity.pdbx_description
1 polymer ?
#
loop_
_entity_poly.entity_id
_entity_poly.type
_entity_poly.pdbx_seq_one_letter_code
_entity_poly.pdbx_strand_id
1 'polypeptide(L)'
;VTEALKRAGLESSSLIVGIDFTKSNEWTGARSFNRRSLHHVGDEQNPYEQAISIIGKTLSSFDEDNLIPCFGFGDGIYSIEVVTRSVDTERGDLSPQEKRTVDAIVKASEYPLSIVLVGVGDGPWDMMREFDDNIPARAFDNFQAKIMSKNMDRSRKEAEFALAALMEIPSQYKATLELNILG
;
A
#
# COMPACT_ATOMS: atom_id res chain seq x y z
N VAL A 1 -5.77 6.25 15.94
CA VAL A 1 -5.73 5.05 15.07
C VAL A 1 -5.47 3.80 15.90
N THR A 2 -4.33 3.71 16.61
CA THR A 2 -3.99 2.61 17.52
C THR A 2 -5.12 2.23 18.49
N GLU A 3 -5.76 3.19 19.15
CA GLU A 3 -6.91 2.92 20.04
C GLU A 3 -8.13 2.34 19.30
N ALA A 4 -8.36 2.73 18.04
CA ALA A 4 -9.45 2.17 17.24
C ALA A 4 -9.16 0.73 16.84
N LEU A 5 -7.90 0.41 16.51
CA LEU A 5 -7.43 -0.95 16.23
C LEU A 5 -7.57 -1.85 17.47
N LYS A 6 -7.15 -1.37 18.65
CA LYS A 6 -7.35 -2.09 19.93
C LYS A 6 -8.83 -2.34 20.23
N ARG A 7 -9.70 -1.34 20.04
CA ARG A 7 -11.15 -1.49 20.22
C ARG A 7 -11.80 -2.46 19.23
N ALA A 8 -11.19 -2.67 18.07
CA ALA A 8 -11.62 -3.66 17.10
C ALA A 8 -11.21 -5.09 17.48
N GLY A 9 -10.42 -5.24 18.55
CA GLY A 9 -9.92 -6.53 19.02
C GLY A 9 -8.65 -6.98 18.30
N LEU A 10 -7.90 -6.06 17.68
CA LEU A 10 -6.60 -6.39 17.12
C LEU A 10 -5.61 -6.60 18.27
N GLU A 11 -5.27 -7.86 18.53
CA GLU A 11 -4.35 -8.28 19.60
C GLU A 11 -2.91 -8.32 19.08
N SER A 12 -2.71 -8.90 17.91
CA SER A 12 -1.42 -8.98 17.23
C SER A 12 -1.58 -8.80 15.72
N SER A 13 -0.55 -8.27 15.07
CA SER A 13 -0.49 -8.13 13.62
C SER A 13 0.94 -8.19 13.14
N SER A 14 1.22 -9.01 12.14
CA SER A 14 2.50 -8.96 11.42
C SER A 14 2.42 -7.94 10.27
N LEU A 15 3.49 -7.19 10.08
CA LEU A 15 3.62 -6.25 8.96
C LEU A 15 4.57 -6.80 7.89
N ILE A 16 4.13 -6.80 6.64
CA ILE A 16 4.97 -7.07 5.46
C ILE A 16 5.07 -5.79 4.64
N VAL A 17 6.28 -5.45 4.17
CA VAL A 17 6.52 -4.26 3.35
C VAL A 17 6.99 -4.67 1.95
N GLY A 18 6.26 -4.22 0.93
CA GLY A 18 6.68 -4.29 -0.47
C GLY A 18 7.12 -2.91 -0.98
N ILE A 19 8.29 -2.81 -1.62
CA ILE A 19 8.84 -1.56 -2.13
C ILE A 19 8.99 -1.63 -3.65
N ASP A 20 8.41 -0.65 -4.34
CA ASP A 20 8.53 -0.46 -5.77
C ASP A 20 9.87 0.18 -6.15
N PHE A 21 10.74 -0.60 -6.79
CA PHE A 21 12.03 -0.16 -7.35
C PHE A 21 11.98 0.00 -8.88
N THR A 22 10.81 0.18 -9.49
CA THR A 22 10.69 0.51 -10.91
C THR A 22 11.44 1.80 -11.23
N LYS A 23 11.93 1.88 -12.47
CA LYS A 23 12.64 3.05 -13.00
C LYS A 23 11.80 4.33 -12.95
N SER A 24 10.47 4.22 -12.91
CA SER A 24 9.56 5.37 -12.92
C SER A 24 9.80 6.35 -11.77
N ASN A 25 10.32 5.85 -10.65
CA ASN A 25 10.72 6.63 -9.48
C ASN A 25 11.74 7.73 -9.78
N GLU A 26 12.52 7.63 -10.86
CA GLU A 26 13.49 8.67 -11.25
C GLU A 26 12.81 10.00 -11.64
N TRP A 27 11.60 9.94 -12.21
CA TRP A 27 10.91 11.11 -12.75
C TRP A 27 9.57 11.44 -12.09
N THR A 28 8.95 10.50 -11.37
CA THR A 28 7.68 10.73 -10.66
C THR A 28 7.82 11.59 -9.40
N GLY A 29 9.03 12.04 -9.07
CA GLY A 29 9.32 13.09 -8.08
C GLY A 29 9.40 14.52 -8.65
N ALA A 30 9.10 14.72 -9.93
CA ALA A 30 9.25 16.00 -10.63
C ALA A 30 8.60 17.20 -9.92
N ARG A 31 7.38 17.02 -9.41
CA ARG A 31 6.59 18.04 -8.70
C ARG A 31 6.55 17.82 -7.20
N SER A 32 6.56 16.56 -6.75
CA SER A 32 6.41 16.16 -5.35
C SER A 32 7.70 16.13 -4.55
N PHE A 33 8.85 16.00 -5.21
CA PHE A 33 10.12 15.78 -4.54
C PHE A 33 11.27 16.55 -5.19
N ASN A 34 11.00 17.80 -5.59
CA ASN A 34 11.99 18.75 -6.09
C ASN A 34 12.80 18.22 -7.29
N ARG A 35 12.15 17.49 -8.21
CA ARG A 35 12.79 16.85 -9.37
C ARG A 35 13.87 15.82 -9.02
N ARG A 36 13.86 15.32 -7.79
CA ARG A 36 14.70 14.19 -7.38
C ARG A 36 13.95 12.88 -7.58
N SER A 37 14.71 11.81 -7.71
CA SER A 37 14.19 10.45 -7.63
C SER A 37 13.47 10.25 -6.30
N LEU A 38 12.33 9.54 -6.31
CA LEU A 38 11.60 9.18 -5.09
C LEU A 38 12.43 8.26 -4.17
N HIS A 39 13.49 7.62 -4.69
CA HIS A 39 14.47 6.83 -3.95
C HIS A 39 15.76 7.59 -3.61
N HIS A 40 15.82 8.90 -3.84
CA HIS A 40 17.02 9.67 -3.53
C HIS A 40 17.32 9.63 -2.03
N VAL A 41 18.51 9.15 -1.67
CA VAL A 41 19.01 9.11 -0.30
C VAL A 41 19.84 10.36 -0.04
N GLY A 42 19.50 11.10 1.02
CA GLY A 42 20.18 12.32 1.43
C GLY A 42 19.76 12.73 2.85
N ASP A 43 19.94 14.01 3.18
CA ASP A 43 19.62 14.52 4.53
C ASP A 43 18.10 14.59 4.80
N GLU A 44 17.31 14.74 3.74
CA GLU A 44 15.85 14.74 3.83
C GLU A 44 15.30 13.35 3.51
N GLN A 45 14.38 12.87 4.34
CA GLN A 45 13.69 11.60 4.10
C GLN A 45 12.93 11.65 2.77
N ASN A 46 13.17 10.65 1.94
CA ASN A 46 12.43 10.47 0.70
C ASN A 46 10.98 9.99 0.97
N PRO A 47 10.09 10.04 -0.04
CA PRO A 47 8.70 9.66 0.17
C PRO A 47 8.48 8.22 0.65
N TYR A 48 9.33 7.27 0.25
CA TYR A 48 9.28 5.88 0.76
C TYR A 48 9.67 5.82 2.24
N GLU A 49 10.77 6.47 2.63
CA GLU A 49 11.22 6.54 4.02
C GLU A 49 10.17 7.19 4.93
N GLN A 50 9.51 8.25 4.45
CA GLN A 50 8.40 8.90 5.16
C GLN A 50 7.24 7.91 5.37
N ALA A 51 6.80 7.22 4.31
CA ALA A 51 5.69 6.28 4.38
C ALA A 51 6.00 5.12 5.35
N ILE A 52 7.15 4.48 5.20
CA ILE A 52 7.59 3.36 6.05
C ILE A 52 7.69 3.82 7.52
N SER A 53 8.27 4.99 7.77
CA SER A 53 8.36 5.55 9.14
C SER A 53 6.97 5.77 9.75
N ILE A 54 6.01 6.29 9.00
CA ILE A 54 4.66 6.57 9.54
C ILE A 54 3.91 5.28 9.84
N ILE A 55 3.92 4.32 8.91
CA ILE A 55 3.25 3.03 9.08
C ILE A 55 3.90 2.23 10.20
N GLY A 56 5.23 2.13 10.22
CA GLY A 56 5.99 1.43 11.26
C GLY A 56 5.73 2.01 12.65
N LYS A 57 5.71 3.34 12.81
CA LYS A 57 5.37 3.97 14.11
C LYS A 57 3.95 3.64 14.57
N THR A 58 3.01 3.43 13.65
CA THR A 58 1.61 3.20 14.00
C THR A 58 1.31 1.74 14.28
N LEU A 59 1.97 0.82 13.56
CA LEU A 59 1.75 -0.63 13.67
C LEU A 59 2.73 -1.36 14.59
N SER A 60 3.90 -0.78 14.89
CA SER A 60 4.90 -1.39 15.80
C SER A 60 4.36 -1.77 17.17
N SER A 61 3.28 -1.13 17.65
CA SER A 61 2.65 -1.51 18.93
C SER A 61 1.86 -2.82 18.89
N PHE A 62 1.62 -3.38 17.70
CA PHE A 62 0.87 -4.62 17.46
C PHE A 62 1.74 -5.75 16.93
N ASP A 63 3.00 -5.46 16.60
CA ASP A 63 3.96 -6.43 16.09
C ASP A 63 4.70 -7.07 17.26
N GLU A 64 4.54 -8.38 17.45
CA GLU A 64 5.02 -9.07 18.66
C GLU A 64 6.53 -9.34 18.63
N ASP A 65 7.10 -9.56 17.44
CA ASP A 65 8.49 -9.97 17.25
C ASP A 65 9.41 -8.85 16.74
N ASN A 66 8.85 -7.69 16.36
CA ASN A 66 9.57 -6.58 15.73
C ASN A 66 10.27 -7.00 14.42
N LEU A 67 9.82 -8.07 13.77
CA LEU A 67 10.35 -8.56 12.51
C LEU A 67 9.42 -8.15 11.38
N ILE A 68 9.92 -7.24 10.53
CA ILE A 68 9.19 -6.77 9.36
C ILE A 68 9.86 -7.35 8.11
N PRO A 69 9.30 -8.39 7.48
CA PRO A 69 9.73 -8.84 6.17
C PRO A 69 9.59 -7.72 5.14
N CYS A 70 10.68 -7.42 4.43
CA CYS A 70 10.73 -6.40 3.40
C CYS A 70 11.13 -7.01 2.05
N PHE A 71 10.34 -6.73 1.01
CA PHE A 71 10.56 -7.22 -0.35
C PHE A 71 10.63 -6.05 -1.33
N GLY A 72 11.61 -6.09 -2.23
CA GLY A 72 11.71 -5.18 -3.37
C GLY A 72 11.16 -5.82 -4.64
N PHE A 73 10.56 -5.02 -5.50
CA PHE A 73 10.06 -5.47 -6.80
C PHE A 73 10.35 -4.43 -7.91
N GLY A 74 10.45 -4.87 -9.16
CA GLY A 74 10.56 -3.94 -10.31
C GLY A 74 11.96 -3.42 -10.67
N ASP A 75 13.02 -3.92 -10.01
CA ASP A 75 14.43 -3.52 -10.23
C ASP A 75 15.11 -4.20 -11.45
N GLY A 76 14.38 -5.05 -12.18
CA GLY A 76 14.88 -5.79 -13.34
C GLY A 76 15.68 -7.06 -12.98
N ILE A 77 16.01 -7.28 -11.71
CA ILE A 77 16.65 -8.51 -11.20
C ILE A 77 15.57 -9.47 -10.66
N TYR A 78 14.58 -8.94 -9.97
CA TYR A 78 13.42 -9.69 -9.50
C TYR A 78 12.19 -9.32 -10.36
N SER A 79 11.79 -10.23 -11.25
CA SER A 79 10.54 -10.13 -12.02
C SER A 79 9.29 -10.35 -11.16
N ILE A 80 9.22 -9.70 -9.99
CA ILE A 80 7.91 -9.40 -9.39
C ILE A 80 7.40 -8.20 -10.19
N GLU A 81 6.60 -8.52 -11.21
CA GLU A 81 6.13 -7.58 -12.21
C GLU A 81 5.22 -6.53 -11.59
N VAL A 82 5.63 -5.27 -11.67
CA VAL A 82 4.81 -4.12 -11.30
C VAL A 82 3.90 -3.78 -12.47
N VAL A 83 2.65 -3.47 -12.19
CA VAL A 83 1.72 -2.92 -13.16
C VAL A 83 2.28 -1.59 -13.70
N THR A 84 2.93 -1.65 -14.86
CA THR A 84 3.16 -0.50 -15.71
C THR A 84 2.26 -0.66 -16.91
N ARG A 85 1.33 0.28 -17.13
CA ARG A 85 0.38 0.22 -18.24
C ARG A 85 1.13 -0.03 -19.55
N SER A 86 0.86 -1.17 -20.18
CA SER A 86 1.42 -1.48 -21.50
C SER A 86 0.84 -0.53 -22.53
N VAL A 87 1.66 -0.05 -23.47
CA VAL A 87 1.30 0.96 -24.47
C VAL A 87 0.15 0.49 -25.40
N ASP A 88 -0.17 -0.81 -25.39
CA ASP A 88 -1.07 -1.47 -26.33
C ASP A 88 -2.47 -1.82 -25.77
N THR A 89 -2.92 -1.22 -24.66
CA THR A 89 -4.27 -1.51 -24.10
C THR A 89 -5.27 -0.39 -24.35
N GLU A 90 -6.37 -0.73 -25.06
CA GLU A 90 -7.52 0.14 -25.28
C GLU A 90 -8.18 0.55 -23.95
N ARG A 91 -8.79 1.73 -23.91
CA ARG A 91 -9.49 2.26 -22.72
C ARG A 91 -10.65 1.33 -22.37
N GLY A 92 -10.49 0.52 -21.32
CA GLY A 92 -11.57 -0.29 -20.74
C GLY A 92 -11.18 -1.73 -20.40
N ASP A 93 -10.11 -2.27 -21.00
CA ASP A 93 -9.64 -3.63 -20.73
C ASP A 93 -8.37 -3.65 -19.87
N LEU A 94 -8.39 -4.46 -18.81
CA LEU A 94 -7.21 -4.71 -17.99
C LEU A 94 -6.14 -5.44 -18.82
N SER A 95 -4.92 -4.91 -18.79
CA SER A 95 -3.73 -5.57 -19.31
C SER A 95 -3.49 -6.93 -18.62
N PRO A 96 -2.71 -7.84 -19.22
CA PRO A 96 -2.39 -9.12 -18.60
C PRO A 96 -1.76 -9.00 -17.21
N GLN A 97 -0.98 -7.94 -16.95
CA GLN A 97 -0.36 -7.67 -15.66
C GLN A 97 -1.41 -7.22 -14.62
N GLU A 98 -2.36 -6.38 -15.03
CA GLU A 98 -3.45 -5.91 -14.18
C GLU A 98 -4.38 -7.06 -13.79
N LYS A 99 -4.69 -7.96 -14.73
CA LYS A 99 -5.47 -9.17 -14.44
C LYS A 99 -4.78 -10.06 -13.41
N ARG A 100 -3.47 -10.31 -13.55
CA ARG A 100 -2.68 -11.06 -12.56
C ARG A 100 -2.72 -10.43 -11.17
N THR A 101 -2.67 -9.10 -11.10
CA THR A 101 -2.73 -8.37 -9.84
C THR A 101 -4.12 -8.50 -9.20
N VAL A 102 -5.19 -8.34 -9.99
CA VAL A 102 -6.58 -8.54 -9.53
C VAL A 102 -6.77 -9.96 -9.02
N ASP A 103 -6.35 -10.97 -9.78
CA ASP A 103 -6.47 -12.38 -9.39
C ASP A 103 -5.71 -12.66 -8.08
N ALA A 104 -4.53 -12.06 -7.89
CA ALA A 104 -3.77 -12.17 -6.66
C ALA A 104 -4.48 -11.52 -5.46
N ILE A 105 -5.10 -10.34 -5.65
CA ILE A 105 -5.87 -9.67 -4.58
C ILE A 105 -7.12 -10.49 -4.22
N VAL A 106 -7.84 -11.01 -5.22
CA VAL A 106 -8.98 -11.90 -5.01
C VAL A 106 -8.56 -13.14 -4.23
N LYS A 107 -7.46 -13.79 -4.64
CA LYS A 107 -6.95 -14.97 -3.93
C LYS A 107 -6.51 -14.65 -2.52
N ALA A 108 -5.88 -13.50 -2.30
CA ALA A 108 -5.47 -13.02 -0.99
C ALA A 108 -6.67 -12.81 -0.04
N SER A 109 -7.87 -12.54 -0.57
CA SER A 109 -9.08 -12.38 0.27
C SER A 109 -9.55 -13.69 0.93
N GLU A 110 -9.00 -14.83 0.54
CA GLU A 110 -9.23 -16.12 1.22
C GLU A 110 -8.36 -16.30 2.48
N TYR A 111 -7.43 -15.38 2.74
CA TYR A 111 -6.51 -15.41 3.88
C TYR A 111 -6.78 -14.21 4.80
N PRO A 112 -6.35 -14.27 6.09
CA PRO A 112 -6.43 -13.14 7.00
C PRO A 112 -5.36 -12.09 6.68
N LEU A 113 -5.42 -11.52 5.47
CA LEU A 113 -4.44 -10.59 4.91
C LEU A 113 -5.13 -9.31 4.42
N SER A 114 -4.74 -8.19 5.00
CA SER A 114 -5.08 -6.83 4.53
C SER A 114 -3.96 -6.25 3.69
N ILE A 115 -4.28 -5.68 2.54
CA ILE A 115 -3.34 -5.07 1.60
C ILE A 115 -3.57 -3.56 1.59
N VAL A 116 -2.51 -2.80 1.91
CA VAL A 116 -2.53 -1.33 1.86
C VAL A 116 -1.54 -0.86 0.80
N LEU A 117 -2.06 -0.35 -0.32
CA LEU A 117 -1.23 0.26 -1.35
C LEU A 117 -1.00 1.74 -1.03
N VAL A 118 0.26 2.12 -0.86
CA VAL A 118 0.66 3.50 -0.61
C VAL A 118 1.24 4.14 -1.87
N GLY A 119 0.49 5.04 -2.49
CA GLY A 119 0.95 5.83 -3.63
C GLY A 119 1.83 6.99 -3.18
N VAL A 120 3.09 7.02 -3.64
CA VAL A 120 4.04 8.13 -3.41
C VAL A 120 4.46 8.81 -4.71
N GLY A 121 4.58 10.14 -4.68
CA GLY A 121 5.05 10.91 -5.83
C GLY A 121 3.93 11.57 -6.63
N ASP A 122 4.14 11.69 -7.95
CA ASP A 122 3.31 12.55 -8.80
C ASP A 122 2.04 11.93 -9.36
N GLY A 123 1.93 10.60 -9.38
CA GLY A 123 0.88 9.91 -10.13
C GLY A 123 1.17 9.88 -11.63
N PRO A 124 0.17 9.63 -12.49
CA PRO A 124 -1.27 9.64 -12.23
C PRO A 124 -1.74 8.52 -11.30
N TRP A 125 -2.82 8.76 -10.56
CA TRP A 125 -3.37 7.82 -9.58
C TRP A 125 -4.74 7.27 -9.95
N ASP A 126 -5.21 7.56 -11.16
CA ASP A 126 -6.57 7.22 -11.60
C ASP A 126 -6.79 5.70 -11.59
N MET A 127 -5.81 4.92 -12.06
CA MET A 127 -5.91 3.45 -12.04
C MET A 127 -5.98 2.89 -10.61
N MET A 128 -5.29 3.51 -9.64
CA MET A 128 -5.34 3.06 -8.25
C MET A 128 -6.73 3.25 -7.63
N ARG A 129 -7.46 4.28 -8.07
CA ARG A 129 -8.85 4.49 -7.66
C ARG A 129 -9.79 3.50 -8.33
N GLU A 130 -9.55 3.20 -9.61
CA GLU A 130 -10.34 2.20 -10.33
C GLU A 130 -10.21 0.80 -9.69
N PHE A 131 -9.03 0.44 -9.17
CA PHE A 131 -8.83 -0.81 -8.42
C PHE A 131 -9.49 -0.81 -7.03
N ASP A 132 -9.54 0.31 -6.33
CA ASP A 132 -10.24 0.42 -5.04
C ASP A 132 -11.74 0.10 -5.20
N ASP A 133 -12.36 0.62 -6.26
CA ASP A 133 -13.81 0.58 -6.45
C ASP A 133 -14.35 -0.69 -7.17
N ASN A 134 -13.52 -1.43 -7.93
CA ASN A 134 -14.02 -2.41 -8.92
C ASN A 134 -13.34 -3.79 -8.92
N ILE A 135 -12.87 -4.32 -7.78
CA ILE A 135 -12.37 -5.71 -7.74
C ILE A 135 -13.52 -6.69 -7.42
N PRO A 136 -14.03 -7.45 -8.41
CA PRO A 136 -15.13 -8.39 -8.20
C PRO A 136 -14.70 -9.65 -7.45
N ALA A 137 -15.67 -10.35 -6.86
CA ALA A 137 -15.54 -11.72 -6.34
C ALA A 137 -14.56 -11.94 -5.16
N ARG A 138 -14.36 -10.92 -4.30
CA ARG A 138 -13.59 -11.07 -3.05
C ARG A 138 -14.45 -11.61 -1.91
N ALA A 139 -13.86 -12.39 -1.01
CA ALA A 139 -14.54 -12.88 0.19
C ALA A 139 -14.85 -11.75 1.20
N PHE A 140 -13.93 -10.78 1.30
CA PHE A 140 -14.12 -9.51 1.98
C PHE A 140 -13.27 -8.42 1.32
N ASP A 141 -13.53 -7.16 1.64
CA ASP A 141 -12.76 -6.03 1.11
C ASP A 141 -11.38 -5.95 1.78
N ASN A 142 -10.40 -6.62 1.19
CA ASN A 142 -9.05 -6.78 1.74
C ASN A 142 -7.99 -5.81 1.17
N PHE A 143 -8.38 -4.83 0.36
CA PHE A 143 -7.45 -3.97 -0.37
C PHE A 143 -7.88 -2.52 -0.24
N GLN A 144 -6.93 -1.62 0.02
CA GLN A 144 -7.17 -0.18 0.01
C GLN A 144 -5.97 0.58 -0.57
N ALA A 145 -6.24 1.58 -1.41
CA ALA A 145 -5.19 2.44 -1.98
C ALA A 145 -5.24 3.86 -1.39
N LYS A 146 -4.13 4.32 -0.79
CA LYS A 146 -4.02 5.68 -0.23
C LYS A 146 -2.82 6.42 -0.81
N ILE A 147 -3.04 7.67 -1.20
CA ILE A 147 -2.02 8.52 -1.83
C ILE A 147 -1.46 9.48 -0.78
N MET A 148 -0.14 9.51 -0.64
CA MET A 148 0.52 10.45 0.25
C MET A 148 0.50 11.87 -0.35
N SER A 149 -0.36 12.73 0.20
CA SER A 149 -0.57 14.11 -0.29
C SER A 149 0.66 15.02 -0.07
N LYS A 150 0.81 16.02 -0.96
CA LYS A 150 2.02 16.83 -1.13
C LYS A 150 2.03 18.12 -0.29
N ASN A 151 0.87 18.64 0.11
CA ASN A 151 0.75 20.00 0.65
C ASN A 151 0.14 20.03 2.05
N MET A 152 0.85 19.47 3.03
CA MET A 152 0.47 19.57 4.43
C MET A 152 1.71 19.71 5.31
N ASP A 153 1.54 20.37 6.46
CA ASP A 153 2.54 20.35 7.53
C ASP A 153 2.91 18.91 7.89
N ARG A 154 4.19 18.67 8.19
CA ARG A 154 4.73 17.33 8.44
C ARG A 154 3.95 16.60 9.53
N SER A 155 3.66 17.26 10.65
CA SER A 155 2.96 16.64 11.78
C SER A 155 1.53 16.22 11.41
N ARG A 156 0.83 17.07 10.66
CA ARG A 156 -0.53 16.81 10.19
C ARG A 156 -0.56 15.73 9.11
N LYS A 157 0.42 15.74 8.20
CA LYS A 157 0.60 14.74 7.15
C LYS A 157 0.78 13.35 7.74
N GLU A 158 1.64 13.21 8.75
CA GLU A 158 1.87 11.90 9.41
C GLU A 158 0.58 11.34 10.01
N ALA A 159 -0.17 12.15 10.77
CA ALA A 159 -1.39 11.71 11.43
C ALA A 159 -2.53 11.40 10.44
N GLU A 160 -2.75 12.26 9.44
CA GLU A 160 -3.79 12.06 8.43
C GLU A 160 -3.47 10.86 7.53
N PHE A 161 -2.20 10.70 7.14
CA PHE A 161 -1.77 9.55 6.34
C PHE A 161 -1.88 8.24 7.11
N ALA A 162 -1.42 8.19 8.38
CA ALA A 162 -1.57 7.02 9.23
C ALA A 162 -3.04 6.64 9.41
N LEU A 163 -3.92 7.63 9.61
CA LEU A 163 -5.37 7.38 9.72
C LEU A 163 -5.93 6.83 8.41
N ALA A 164 -5.67 7.49 7.29
CA ALA A 164 -6.17 7.06 5.99
C ALA A 164 -5.67 5.65 5.62
N ALA A 165 -4.41 5.35 5.89
CA ALA A 165 -3.79 4.06 5.57
C ALA A 165 -4.21 2.93 6.52
N LEU A 166 -4.89 3.20 7.63
CA LEU A 166 -5.22 2.15 8.62
C LEU A 166 -6.69 2.15 9.04
N MET A 167 -7.52 3.00 8.46
CA MET A 167 -8.92 3.13 8.87
C MET A 167 -9.80 1.93 8.51
N GLU A 168 -9.45 1.16 7.48
CA GLU A 168 -10.23 -0.02 7.07
C GLU A 168 -9.73 -1.33 7.68
N ILE A 169 -8.53 -1.31 8.29
CA ILE A 169 -7.94 -2.47 8.98
C ILE A 169 -8.87 -3.01 10.09
N PRO A 170 -9.50 -2.18 10.94
CA PRO A 170 -10.48 -2.66 11.93
C PRO A 170 -11.63 -3.46 11.34
N SER A 171 -12.22 -3.00 10.22
CA SER A 171 -13.33 -3.69 9.57
C SER A 171 -12.87 -4.96 8.86
N GLN A 172 -11.69 -4.90 8.24
CA GLN A 172 -11.07 -6.05 7.59
C GLN A 172 -10.78 -7.18 8.58
N TYR A 173 -10.19 -6.84 9.73
CA TYR A 173 -9.95 -7.80 10.81
C TYR A 173 -11.24 -8.44 11.34
N LYS A 174 -12.33 -7.68 11.45
CA LYS A 174 -13.63 -8.27 11.82
C LYS A 174 -14.17 -9.20 10.74
N ALA A 175 -13.99 -8.86 9.47
CA ALA A 175 -14.42 -9.73 8.38
C ALA A 175 -13.66 -11.06 8.38
N THR A 176 -12.36 -11.08 8.71
CA THR A 176 -11.60 -12.34 8.80
C THR A 176 -12.09 -13.24 9.95
N LEU A 177 -12.52 -12.65 11.07
CA LEU A 177 -13.18 -13.37 12.17
C LEU A 177 -14.53 -13.94 11.74
N GLU A 178 -15.38 -13.14 11.09
CA GLU A 178 -16.71 -13.55 10.63
C GLU A 178 -16.66 -14.66 9.59
N LEU A 179 -15.64 -14.64 8.72
CA LEU A 179 -15.38 -15.67 7.72
C LEU A 179 -14.71 -16.93 8.30
N ASN A 180 -14.33 -16.94 9.58
CA ASN A 180 -13.58 -18.02 10.23
C ASN A 180 -12.29 -18.41 9.49
N ILE A 181 -11.59 -17.42 8.94
CA ILE A 181 -10.29 -17.62 8.25
C ILE A 181 -9.10 -17.18 9.11
N LEU A 182 -9.35 -16.57 10.27
CA LEU A 182 -8.32 -16.30 11.27
C LEU A 182 -7.99 -17.59 12.03
N GLY A 183 -6.72 -18.02 11.96
CA GLY A 183 -6.22 -19.28 12.51
C GLY A 183 -5.73 -19.19 13.95
#